data_AF-A0A365XTU3-F1
#
_entry.id   AF-A0A365XTU3-F1
#
_cell.length_a   1.000
_cell.length_b   1.000
_cell.length_c   1.000
_cell.angle_alpha   90.00
_cell.angle_beta   90.00
_cell.angle_gamma   90.00
#
_symmetry.space_group_name_H-M   'P 1'
#
loop_
_entity.id
_entity.type
_entity.pdbx_description
1 polymer ?
#
loop_
_entity_poly.entity_id
_entity_poly.type
_entity_poly.pdbx_seq_one_letter_code
_entity_poly.pdbx_strand_id
1 'polypeptide(L)'
;MNKIQEIESALQLIDDSLRAFKLDDQTYEIFGMLRRRMDLRKDLRKLEWEQKSILERQQIRESDLLTTLRFYEKYGEEIKDKWIYRKTYMEMTENIEKILKNDFGDLNILFRVIREVLYSGDYVNVGENNCLKICFQILSEREIEDPVVNDFLYNYEVLISMKFPM
;
A
#
# COMPACT_ATOMS: atom_id res chain seq x y z
N MET A 1 1.79 3.64 28.12
CA MET A 1 1.07 2.63 27.32
C MET A 1 1.35 2.95 25.86
N ASN A 2 1.72 1.97 25.01
CA ASN A 2 1.98 2.25 23.59
C ASN A 2 0.65 2.51 22.87
N LYS A 3 0.62 3.39 21.86
CA LYS A 3 -0.57 3.71 21.04
C LYS A 3 -1.25 2.47 20.45
N ILE A 4 -0.47 1.44 20.11
CA ILE A 4 -1.00 0.14 19.68
C ILE A 4 -1.87 -0.49 20.78
N GLN A 5 -1.35 -0.60 22.01
CA GLN A 5 -2.06 -1.18 23.16
C GLN A 5 -3.33 -0.39 23.52
N GLU A 6 -3.31 0.95 23.35
CA GLU A 6 -4.51 1.79 23.50
C GLU A 6 -5.61 1.41 22.50
N ILE A 7 -5.23 1.22 21.23
CA ILE A 7 -6.17 0.87 20.16
C ILE A 7 -6.69 -0.56 20.35
N GLU A 8 -5.84 -1.52 20.70
CA GLU A 8 -6.24 -2.89 21.00
C GLU A 8 -7.25 -2.96 22.16
N SER A 9 -6.99 -2.21 23.23
CA SER A 9 -7.91 -2.10 24.37
C SER A 9 -9.25 -1.49 23.95
N ALA A 10 -9.23 -0.44 23.13
CA ALA A 10 -10.46 0.18 22.61
C ALA A 10 -11.25 -0.76 21.69
N LEU A 11 -10.57 -1.56 20.86
CA LEU A 11 -11.19 -2.57 20.02
C LEU A 11 -11.86 -3.67 20.87
N GLN A 12 -11.19 -4.13 21.92
CA GLN A 12 -11.74 -5.12 22.84
C GLN A 12 -13.02 -4.61 23.51
N LEU A 13 -13.02 -3.37 24.00
CA LEU A 13 -14.20 -2.74 24.60
C LEU A 13 -15.38 -2.64 23.62
N ILE A 14 -15.12 -2.32 22.35
CA ILE A 14 -16.17 -2.28 21.32
C ILE A 14 -16.71 -3.68 21.05
N ASP A 15 -15.83 -4.69 20.94
CA ASP A 15 -16.25 -6.07 20.68
C ASP A 15 -17.07 -6.65 21.86
N ASP A 16 -16.70 -6.32 23.10
CA ASP A 16 -17.45 -6.70 24.30
C ASP A 16 -18.81 -5.98 24.35
N SER A 17 -18.84 -4.70 24.00
CA SER A 17 -20.08 -3.92 23.91
C SER A 17 -21.01 -4.54 22.88
N LEU A 18 -20.54 -4.76 21.63
CA LEU A 18 -21.31 -5.35 20.53
C LEU A 18 -21.88 -6.74 20.87
N ARG A 19 -21.15 -7.56 21.65
CA ARG A 19 -21.64 -8.88 22.11
C ARG A 19 -22.75 -8.78 23.16
N ALA A 20 -22.78 -7.69 23.92
CA ALA A 20 -23.78 -7.46 24.97
C ALA A 20 -25.07 -6.79 24.45
N PHE A 21 -25.07 -6.25 23.22
CA PHE A 21 -26.24 -5.57 22.65
C PHE A 21 -27.40 -6.53 22.36
N LYS A 22 -28.62 -6.06 22.66
CA LYS A 22 -29.87 -6.64 22.17
C LYS A 22 -30.34 -5.85 20.95
N LEU A 23 -30.92 -6.54 19.96
CA LEU A 23 -31.32 -6.02 18.64
C LEU A 23 -32.56 -5.09 18.66
N ASP A 24 -32.76 -4.29 19.71
CA ASP A 24 -33.85 -3.31 19.77
C ASP A 24 -33.45 -1.96 19.11
N ASP A 25 -34.16 -0.86 19.42
CA ASP A 25 -34.13 0.47 18.75
C ASP A 25 -32.73 1.18 18.71
N GLN A 26 -31.66 0.50 19.08
CA GLN A 26 -30.27 0.98 19.16
C GLN A 26 -29.45 0.77 17.87
N THR A 27 -30.13 0.58 16.73
CA THR A 27 -29.48 0.29 15.43
C THR A 27 -28.42 1.34 15.04
N TYR A 28 -28.67 2.63 15.28
CA TYR A 28 -27.70 3.70 14.98
C TYR A 28 -26.44 3.64 15.86
N GLU A 29 -26.57 3.20 17.11
CA GLU A 29 -25.42 3.03 18.01
C GLU A 29 -24.54 1.86 17.56
N ILE A 30 -25.14 0.74 17.16
CA ILE A 30 -24.43 -0.40 16.58
C ILE A 30 -23.64 0.02 15.34
N PHE A 31 -24.25 0.77 14.42
CA PHE A 31 -23.55 1.30 13.26
C PHE A 31 -22.39 2.25 13.64
N GLY A 32 -22.59 3.11 14.64
CA GLY A 32 -21.54 3.98 15.17
C GLY A 32 -20.35 3.19 15.73
N MET A 33 -20.62 2.13 16.49
CA MET A 33 -19.60 1.23 17.03
C MET A 33 -18.86 0.45 15.93
N LEU A 34 -19.59 -0.08 14.93
CA LEU A 34 -18.97 -0.78 13.80
C LEU A 34 -18.07 0.13 12.98
N ARG A 35 -18.49 1.39 12.74
CA ARG A 35 -17.66 2.39 12.07
C ARG A 35 -16.39 2.68 12.87
N ARG A 36 -16.53 2.96 14.18
CA ARG A 36 -15.39 3.21 15.06
C ARG A 36 -14.43 2.02 15.10
N ARG A 37 -14.95 0.80 15.14
CA ARG A 37 -14.16 -0.44 15.07
C ARG A 37 -13.36 -0.53 13.78
N MET A 38 -13.98 -0.21 12.64
CA MET A 38 -13.31 -0.19 11.34
C MET A 38 -12.18 0.85 11.32
N ASP A 39 -12.44 2.06 11.80
CA ASP A 39 -11.44 3.14 11.83
C ASP A 39 -10.26 2.78 12.73
N LEU A 40 -10.52 2.26 13.94
CA LEU A 40 -9.47 1.77 14.84
C LEU A 40 -8.65 0.63 14.24
N ARG A 41 -9.27 -0.29 13.49
CA ARG A 41 -8.54 -1.36 12.79
C ARG A 41 -7.64 -0.82 11.69
N LYS A 42 -8.05 0.23 10.98
CA LYS A 42 -7.21 0.88 9.97
C LYS A 42 -6.01 1.55 10.62
N ASP A 43 -6.24 2.28 11.71
CA ASP A 43 -5.15 2.93 12.46
C ASP A 43 -4.17 1.92 13.05
N LEU A 44 -4.68 0.82 13.63
CA LEU A 44 -3.85 -0.26 14.15
C LEU A 44 -2.94 -0.84 13.06
N ARG A 45 -3.52 -1.24 11.92
CA ARG A 45 -2.76 -1.79 10.80
C ARG A 45 -1.69 -0.83 10.29
N LYS A 46 -2.01 0.47 10.22
CA LYS A 46 -1.06 1.50 9.82
C LYS A 46 0.12 1.56 10.79
N LEU A 47 -0.13 1.61 12.09
CA LEU A 47 0.92 1.66 13.11
C LEU A 47 1.76 0.39 13.13
N GLU A 48 1.12 -0.79 13.01
CA GLU A 48 1.82 -2.07 12.90
C GLU A 48 2.72 -2.12 11.66
N TRP A 49 2.25 -1.60 10.53
CA TRP A 49 3.03 -1.52 9.29
C TRP A 49 4.23 -0.58 9.46
N GLU A 50 4.03 0.59 10.07
CA GLU A 50 5.08 1.57 10.32
C GLU A 50 6.21 1.01 11.20
N GLN A 51 5.89 0.09 12.13
CA GLN A 51 6.88 -0.60 12.97
C GLN A 51 7.67 -1.71 12.27
N LYS A 52 7.21 -2.17 11.09
CA LYS A 52 7.91 -3.21 10.33
C LYS A 52 9.15 -2.66 9.64
N SER A 53 10.22 -3.43 9.67
CA SER A 53 11.41 -3.23 8.85
C SER A 53 11.09 -3.35 7.36
N ILE A 54 11.98 -2.80 6.52
CA ILE A 54 11.89 -2.91 5.06
C ILE A 54 11.76 -4.38 4.63
N LEU A 55 12.57 -5.26 5.22
CA LEU A 55 12.57 -6.69 4.91
C LEU A 55 11.23 -7.35 5.25
N GLU A 56 10.65 -7.06 6.42
CA GLU A 56 9.34 -7.61 6.80
C GLU A 56 8.23 -7.13 5.87
N ARG A 57 8.25 -5.84 5.49
CA ARG A 57 7.27 -5.29 4.54
C ARG A 57 7.36 -5.99 3.18
N GLN A 58 8.58 -6.25 2.70
CA GLN A 58 8.81 -6.97 1.45
C GLN A 58 8.28 -8.40 1.53
N GLN A 59 8.59 -9.14 2.60
CA GLN A 59 8.12 -10.52 2.81
C GLN A 59 6.59 -10.61 2.83
N ILE A 60 5.90 -9.64 3.46
CA ILE A 60 4.44 -9.58 3.45
C ILE A 60 3.91 -9.41 2.03
N ARG A 61 4.47 -8.49 1.25
CA ARG A 61 4.02 -8.25 -0.12
C ARG A 61 4.31 -9.41 -1.06
N GLU A 62 5.43 -10.10 -0.88
CA GLU A 62 5.74 -11.35 -1.59
C GLU A 62 4.70 -12.43 -1.26
N SER A 63 4.31 -12.56 0.01
CA SER A 63 3.23 -13.47 0.43
C SER A 63 1.88 -13.12 -0.20
N ASP A 64 1.54 -11.82 -0.24
CA ASP A 64 0.33 -11.32 -0.89
C ASP A 64 0.33 -11.58 -2.41
N LEU A 65 1.48 -11.39 -3.06
CA LEU A 65 1.66 -11.65 -4.48
C LEU A 65 1.53 -13.15 -4.78
N LEU A 66 2.15 -14.02 -3.97
CA LEU A 66 2.02 -15.48 -4.08
C LEU A 66 0.57 -15.93 -3.89
N THR A 67 -0.15 -15.33 -2.94
CA THR A 67 -1.58 -15.58 -2.75
C THR A 67 -2.34 -15.19 -4.01
N THR A 68 -2.08 -13.99 -4.55
CA THR A 68 -2.69 -13.51 -5.80
C THR A 68 -2.39 -14.42 -6.99
N LEU A 69 -1.15 -14.91 -7.09
CA LEU A 69 -0.72 -15.85 -8.14
C LEU A 69 -1.52 -17.16 -8.08
N ARG A 70 -1.72 -17.74 -6.89
CA ARG A 70 -2.54 -18.96 -6.72
C ARG A 70 -3.99 -18.74 -7.14
N PHE A 71 -4.54 -17.56 -6.84
CA PHE A 71 -5.86 -17.20 -7.37
C PHE A 71 -5.80 -17.09 -8.89
N TYR A 72 -4.77 -16.47 -9.46
CA TYR A 72 -4.64 -16.27 -10.91
C TYR A 72 -4.55 -17.61 -11.65
N GLU A 73 -3.79 -18.56 -11.13
CA GLU A 73 -3.71 -19.93 -11.67
C GLU A 73 -5.08 -20.64 -11.71
N LYS A 74 -5.99 -20.27 -10.80
CA LYS A 74 -7.33 -20.85 -10.69
C LYS A 74 -8.41 -20.10 -11.48
N TYR A 75 -8.33 -18.78 -11.54
CA TYR A 75 -9.38 -17.89 -12.08
C TYR A 75 -8.97 -17.15 -13.36
N GLY A 76 -7.71 -17.28 -13.80
CA GLY A 76 -7.23 -16.80 -15.10
C GLY A 76 -7.44 -15.30 -15.33
N GLU A 77 -8.10 -14.98 -16.45
CA GLU A 77 -8.30 -13.60 -16.93
C GLU A 77 -9.02 -12.69 -15.93
N GLU A 78 -9.90 -13.24 -15.07
CA GLU A 78 -10.72 -12.46 -14.12
C GLU A 78 -9.88 -11.59 -13.18
N ILE A 79 -8.65 -12.00 -12.89
CA ILE A 79 -7.75 -11.29 -11.96
C ILE A 79 -6.38 -11.00 -12.55
N LYS A 80 -6.23 -11.16 -13.88
CA LYS A 80 -4.97 -10.94 -14.61
C LYS A 80 -4.42 -9.55 -14.36
N ASP A 81 -5.26 -8.52 -14.49
CA ASP A 81 -4.85 -7.13 -14.29
C ASP A 81 -4.42 -6.87 -12.85
N LYS A 82 -5.11 -7.46 -11.88
CA LYS A 82 -4.74 -7.35 -10.46
C LYS A 82 -3.40 -8.00 -10.17
N TRP A 83 -3.12 -9.15 -10.78
CA TRP A 83 -1.84 -9.84 -10.62
C TRP A 83 -0.69 -9.07 -11.29
N ILE A 84 -0.87 -8.66 -12.55
CA ILE A 84 0.13 -7.86 -13.28
C ILE A 84 0.43 -6.57 -12.52
N TYR A 85 -0.61 -5.86 -12.05
CA TYR A 85 -0.43 -4.63 -11.29
C TYR A 85 0.41 -4.85 -10.03
N ARG A 86 0.06 -5.85 -9.21
CA ARG A 86 0.80 -6.15 -7.97
C ARG A 86 2.25 -6.56 -8.25
N LYS A 87 2.47 -7.31 -9.32
CA LYS A 87 3.81 -7.72 -9.77
C LYS A 87 4.65 -6.50 -10.18
N THR A 88 4.14 -5.66 -11.07
CA THR A 88 4.86 -4.46 -11.54
C THR A 88 5.07 -3.45 -10.40
N TYR A 89 4.11 -3.32 -9.48
CA TYR A 89 4.26 -2.50 -8.28
C TYR A 89 5.42 -2.99 -7.41
N MET A 90 5.57 -4.31 -7.24
CA MET A 90 6.69 -4.90 -6.51
C MET A 90 8.04 -4.63 -7.19
N GLU A 91 8.13 -4.85 -8.50
CA GLU A 91 9.33 -4.53 -9.29
C GLU A 91 9.72 -3.05 -9.17
N MET A 92 8.73 -2.15 -9.22
CA MET A 92 8.92 -0.72 -9.01
C MET A 92 9.45 -0.40 -7.59
N THR A 93 8.94 -1.08 -6.56
CA THR A 93 9.44 -0.92 -5.18
C THR A 93 10.85 -1.48 -4.95
N GLU A 94 11.27 -2.47 -5.73
CA GLU A 94 12.65 -2.96 -5.69
C GLU A 94 13.59 -2.00 -6.42
N ASN A 95 13.17 -1.48 -7.58
CA ASN A 95 13.96 -0.53 -8.35
C ASN A 95 14.22 0.74 -7.55
N ILE A 96 13.25 1.27 -6.81
CA ILE A 96 13.48 2.48 -6.00
C ILE A 96 14.53 2.27 -4.89
N GLU A 97 14.59 1.08 -4.28
CA GLU A 97 15.64 0.76 -3.29
C GLU A 97 17.02 0.62 -3.94
N LYS A 98 17.09 0.15 -5.19
CA LYS A 98 18.35 0.11 -5.96
C LYS A 98 18.80 1.51 -6.33
N ILE A 99 17.88 2.35 -6.82
CA ILE A 99 18.14 3.76 -7.19
C ILE A 99 18.69 4.53 -5.98
N LEU A 100 18.07 4.37 -4.81
CA LEU A 100 18.47 5.09 -3.59
C LEU A 100 19.84 4.67 -3.01
N LYS A 101 20.50 3.65 -3.58
CA LYS A 101 21.90 3.32 -3.25
C LYS A 101 22.90 4.19 -4.01
N ASN A 102 22.48 4.81 -5.11
CA ASN A 102 23.28 5.72 -5.90
C ASN A 102 22.97 7.17 -5.52
N ASP A 103 23.83 8.10 -5.91
CA ASP A 103 23.63 9.52 -5.69
C ASP A 103 23.19 10.22 -6.98
N PHE A 104 21.93 10.69 -7.01
CA PHE A 104 21.38 11.51 -8.10
C PHE A 104 21.20 12.98 -7.68
N GLY A 105 21.91 13.44 -6.65
CA GLY A 105 21.82 14.81 -6.15
C GLY A 105 20.41 15.17 -5.66
N ASP A 106 19.88 16.30 -6.11
CA ASP A 106 18.56 16.80 -5.70
C ASP A 106 17.41 15.85 -6.09
N LEU A 107 17.59 15.03 -7.13
CA LEU A 107 16.59 14.05 -7.57
C LEU A 107 16.35 12.95 -6.54
N ASN A 108 17.29 12.70 -5.64
CA ASN A 108 17.11 11.77 -4.52
C ASN A 108 15.90 12.14 -3.64
N ILE A 109 15.54 13.42 -3.56
CA ILE A 109 14.34 13.86 -2.83
C ILE A 109 13.09 13.27 -3.47
N LEU A 110 12.98 13.31 -4.80
CA LEU A 110 11.85 12.73 -5.53
C LEU A 110 11.78 11.22 -5.33
N PHE A 111 12.92 10.54 -5.42
CA PHE A 111 12.99 9.09 -5.19
C PHE A 111 12.56 8.70 -3.77
N ARG A 112 12.95 9.48 -2.76
CA ARG A 112 12.50 9.26 -1.37
C ARG A 112 11.00 9.48 -1.21
N VAL A 113 10.44 10.52 -1.81
CA VAL A 113 8.99 10.76 -1.77
C VAL A 113 8.23 9.61 -2.42
N ILE A 114 8.67 9.16 -3.60
CA ILE A 114 8.05 8.01 -4.28
C ILE A 114 8.14 6.76 -3.41
N ARG A 115 9.32 6.48 -2.84
CA ARG A 115 9.50 5.35 -1.93
C ARG A 115 8.49 5.38 -0.77
N GLU A 116 8.36 6.51 -0.08
CA GLU A 116 7.43 6.62 1.06
C GLU A 116 5.98 6.34 0.66
N VAL A 117 5.55 6.81 -0.51
CA VAL A 117 4.22 6.51 -1.03
C VAL A 117 4.10 5.03 -1.41
N LEU A 118 5.09 4.49 -2.12
CA LEU A 118 5.06 3.09 -2.54
C LEU A 118 5.15 2.11 -1.36
N TYR A 119 5.75 2.52 -0.23
CA TYR A 119 5.93 1.75 0.99
C TYR A 119 4.75 1.87 1.96
N SER A 120 3.60 2.38 1.54
CA SER A 120 2.37 2.33 2.31
C SER A 120 1.92 0.89 2.62
N GLY A 121 1.08 0.73 3.65
CA GLY A 121 0.54 -0.57 4.05
C GLY A 121 -0.31 -1.26 2.99
N ASP A 122 -0.91 -0.47 2.09
CA ASP A 122 -1.72 -0.96 0.97
C ASP A 122 -1.05 -0.66 -0.37
N TYR A 123 -1.42 -1.43 -1.40
CA TYR A 123 -1.10 -1.09 -2.81
C TYR A 123 -1.87 0.17 -3.20
N VAL A 124 -1.17 1.25 -3.53
CA VAL A 124 -1.81 2.48 -3.99
C VAL A 124 -2.15 2.40 -5.48
N ASN A 125 -3.20 3.10 -5.90
CA ASN A 125 -3.44 3.37 -7.32
C ASN A 125 -2.45 4.45 -7.80
N VAL A 126 -1.40 4.02 -8.51
CA VAL A 126 -0.31 4.89 -8.97
C VAL A 126 -0.82 5.93 -9.97
N GLY A 127 -1.76 5.54 -10.84
CA GLY A 127 -2.40 6.42 -11.82
C GLY A 127 -3.34 7.47 -11.23
N GLU A 128 -3.73 7.36 -9.96
CA GLU A 128 -4.58 8.35 -9.26
C GLU A 128 -3.83 9.13 -8.18
N ASN A 129 -2.62 8.71 -7.81
CA ASN A 129 -1.83 9.38 -6.78
C ASN A 129 -1.15 10.64 -7.33
N ASN A 130 -1.67 11.82 -6.97
CA ASN A 130 -1.15 13.11 -7.41
C ASN A 130 0.32 13.35 -7.03
N CYS A 131 0.75 12.85 -5.86
CA CYS A 131 2.14 12.99 -5.42
C CYS A 131 3.08 12.25 -6.37
N LEU A 132 2.76 10.99 -6.69
CA LEU A 132 3.53 10.19 -7.65
C LEU A 132 3.55 10.85 -9.02
N LYS A 133 2.40 11.31 -9.54
CA LYS A 133 2.33 12.00 -10.84
C LYS A 133 3.31 13.16 -10.94
N ILE A 134 3.35 14.02 -9.92
CA ILE A 134 4.26 15.17 -9.90
C ILE A 134 5.71 14.71 -9.90
N CYS A 135 6.06 13.74 -9.04
CA CYS A 135 7.43 13.22 -8.99
C CYS A 135 7.86 12.61 -10.32
N PHE A 136 7.02 11.77 -10.94
CA PHE A 136 7.32 11.11 -12.20
C PHE A 136 7.38 12.06 -13.38
N GLN A 137 6.53 13.10 -13.40
CA GLN A 137 6.61 14.15 -14.40
C GLN A 137 7.98 14.85 -14.35
N ILE A 138 8.42 15.29 -13.16
CA ILE A 138 9.72 15.95 -13.00
C ILE A 138 10.86 15.01 -13.38
N LEU A 139 10.79 13.72 -13.01
CA LEU A 139 11.83 12.74 -13.38
C LEU A 139 11.89 12.52 -14.90
N SER A 140 10.76 12.47 -15.59
CA SER A 140 10.70 12.27 -17.05
C SER A 140 11.33 13.43 -17.84
N GLU A 141 11.31 14.64 -17.29
CA GLU A 141 11.89 15.84 -17.91
C GLU A 141 13.43 15.92 -17.76
N ARG A 142 14.05 15.04 -16.97
CA ARG A 142 15.46 15.14 -16.57
C ARG A 142 16.43 14.27 -17.39
N GLU A 143 15.93 13.49 -18.34
CA GLU A 143 16.71 12.63 -19.25
C GLU A 143 17.85 11.86 -18.53
N ILE A 144 17.48 11.07 -17.51
CA ILE A 144 18.44 10.35 -16.66
C ILE A 144 18.93 9.08 -17.37
N GLU A 145 20.21 9.02 -17.74
CA GLU A 145 20.81 7.83 -18.38
C GLU A 145 21.25 6.77 -17.35
N ASP A 146 20.29 6.21 -16.59
CA ASP A 146 20.52 5.06 -15.69
C ASP A 146 19.52 3.93 -16.01
N PRO A 147 19.98 2.69 -16.29
CA PRO A 147 19.09 1.58 -16.64
C PRO A 147 18.03 1.28 -15.58
N VAL A 148 18.37 1.36 -14.29
CA VAL A 148 17.44 1.08 -13.20
C VAL A 148 16.39 2.19 -13.09
N VAL A 149 16.79 3.44 -13.32
CA VAL A 149 15.85 4.57 -13.40
C VAL A 149 14.93 4.41 -14.62
N ASN A 150 15.44 3.99 -15.77
CA ASN A 150 14.64 3.74 -16.96
C ASN A 150 13.62 2.61 -16.76
N ASP A 151 14.04 1.48 -16.18
CA ASP A 151 13.13 0.38 -15.81
C ASP A 151 12.07 0.85 -14.81
N PHE A 152 12.44 1.73 -13.88
CA PHE A 152 11.53 2.32 -12.91
C PHE A 152 10.49 3.25 -13.56
N LEU A 153 10.90 4.09 -14.50
CA LEU A 153 10.00 4.96 -15.28
C LEU A 153 9.07 4.12 -16.18
N TYR A 154 9.58 3.07 -16.81
CA TYR A 154 8.77 2.13 -17.59
C TYR A 154 7.70 1.44 -16.73
N ASN A 155 8.06 0.96 -15.53
CA ASN A 155 7.10 0.36 -14.61
C ASN A 155 6.01 1.35 -14.19
N TYR A 156 6.34 2.63 -14.03
CA TYR A 156 5.34 3.68 -13.80
C TYR A 156 4.36 3.79 -14.98
N GLU A 157 4.85 3.83 -16.22
CA GLU A 157 4.01 3.89 -17.43
C GLU A 157 3.04 2.71 -17.54
N VAL A 158 3.53 1.50 -17.23
CA VAL A 158 2.68 0.30 -17.16
C VAL A 158 1.58 0.50 -16.13
N LEU A 159 1.92 0.90 -14.90
CA LEU A 159 0.95 1.04 -13.81
C LEU A 159 -0.10 2.13 -14.05
N ILE A 160 0.24 3.25 -14.69
CA ILE A 160 -0.75 4.30 -15.00
C ILE A 160 -1.69 3.90 -16.14
N SER A 161 -1.27 3.00 -17.02
CA SER A 161 -2.12 2.46 -18.09
C SER A 161 -3.17 1.48 -17.56
N MET A 162 -2.93 0.94 -16.36
CA MET A 162 -3.81 -0.01 -15.68
C MET A 162 -4.71 0.72 -14.68
N LYS A 163 -6.03 0.54 -14.78
CA LYS A 163 -6.91 0.91 -13.66
C LYS A 163 -6.74 -0.14 -12.57
N PHE A 164 -6.25 0.24 -11.39
CA PHE A 164 -6.23 -0.70 -10.26
C PHE A 164 -7.68 -1.12 -9.94
N PRO A 165 -8.05 -2.40 -10.08
CA PRO A 165 -9.40 -2.83 -9.72
C PRO A 165 -9.54 -2.75 -8.20
N MET A 166 -10.40 -1.84 -7.73
CA MET A 166 -10.78 -1.73 -6.32
C MET A 166 -11.43 -3.01 -5.82
#